data_AF-A0A496AWK9-F1
#
_entry.id   AF-A0A496AWK9-F1
#
_cell.length_a   1.000
_cell.length_b   1.000
_cell.length_c   1.000
_cell.angle_alpha   90.00
_cell.angle_beta   90.00
_cell.angle_gamma   90.00
#
_symmetry.space_group_name_H-M   'P 1'
#
loop_
_entity.id
_entity.type
_entity.pdbx_description
1 polymer ?
#
loop_
_entity_poly.entity_id
_entity_poly.type
_entity_poly.pdbx_seq_one_letter_code
_entity_poly.pdbx_strand_id
1 'polypeptide(L)'
;MAEQGNNENVVETQKNQTEAASGIIINAAQMQSIDISDRFTRTLTETGWRIKLEASARVTINFMTSMRKYEVTLMQDDIIERDGDDLLLIRNQPADAYRGQRNVSASPLARNTDRTQTSGPSEDGTA
;
A
#
# COMPACT_ATOMS: atom_id res chain seq x y z
N MET A 1 32.22 51.89 -19.63
CA MET A 1 31.33 50.78 -20.03
C MET A 1 31.99 49.50 -19.57
N ALA A 2 31.44 48.87 -18.54
CA ALA A 2 31.77 47.52 -18.12
C ALA A 2 30.46 46.91 -17.63
N GLU A 3 29.93 46.00 -18.45
CA GLU A 3 28.80 45.14 -18.16
C GLU A 3 29.26 44.06 -17.18
N GLN A 4 28.43 43.72 -16.20
CA GLN A 4 28.30 42.36 -15.70
C GLN A 4 26.99 42.27 -14.91
N GLY A 5 25.99 41.69 -15.56
CA GLY A 5 24.69 41.39 -14.99
C GLY A 5 24.82 40.30 -13.93
N ASN A 6 24.43 40.63 -12.71
CA ASN A 6 24.11 39.65 -11.67
C ASN A 6 22.76 39.03 -12.02
N ASN A 7 22.77 37.95 -12.78
CA ASN A 7 21.63 37.06 -12.87
C ASN A 7 21.82 35.97 -11.79
N GLU A 8 21.40 36.27 -10.57
CA GLU A 8 21.30 35.30 -9.49
C GLU A 8 20.19 34.31 -9.84
N ASN A 9 20.57 33.23 -10.54
CA ASN A 9 19.73 32.06 -10.72
C ASN A 9 19.63 31.35 -9.36
N VAL A 10 18.78 31.89 -8.49
CA VAL A 10 18.27 31.15 -7.33
C VAL A 10 17.41 30.03 -7.89
N VAL A 11 18.03 28.87 -8.05
CA VAL A 11 17.32 27.61 -8.26
C VAL A 11 16.52 27.37 -6.99
N GLU A 12 15.27 27.85 -7.01
CA GLU A 12 14.25 27.57 -6.01
C GLU A 12 14.15 26.05 -5.92
N THR A 13 14.77 25.50 -4.88
CA THR A 13 14.87 24.06 -4.66
C THR A 13 13.45 23.56 -4.48
N GLN A 14 12.92 22.91 -5.51
CA GLN A 14 11.56 22.39 -5.61
C GLN A 14 11.13 21.71 -4.30
N LYS A 15 10.23 22.35 -3.56
CA LYS A 15 9.56 21.83 -2.35
C LYS A 15 8.56 20.69 -2.63
N ASN A 16 8.72 19.96 -3.74
CA ASN A 16 7.85 18.85 -4.12
C ASN A 16 8.53 17.48 -3.99
N GLN A 17 9.61 17.37 -3.21
CA GLN A 17 10.16 16.06 -2.87
C GLN A 17 9.24 15.37 -1.85
N THR A 18 8.49 14.37 -2.33
CA THR A 18 7.72 13.48 -1.45
C THR A 18 8.67 12.37 -1.02
N GLU A 19 9.16 12.43 0.22
CA GLU A 19 10.00 11.36 0.79
C GLU A 19 9.16 10.09 0.96
N ALA A 20 9.64 8.98 0.39
CA ALA A 20 8.98 7.68 0.42
C ALA A 20 9.88 6.68 1.14
N ALA A 21 9.32 5.93 2.10
CA ALA A 21 10.03 4.80 2.71
C ALA A 21 10.10 3.60 1.75
N SER A 22 9.07 3.42 0.93
CA SER A 22 9.07 2.50 -0.22
C SER A 22 8.00 2.91 -1.23
N GLY A 23 8.04 2.37 -2.45
CA GLY A 23 7.01 2.69 -3.44
C GLY A 23 6.93 1.71 -4.60
N ILE A 24 5.87 1.83 -5.38
CA ILE A 24 5.61 1.08 -6.60
C ILE A 24 5.24 2.08 -7.69
N ILE A 25 5.79 1.89 -8.88
CA ILE A 25 5.46 2.69 -10.06
C ILE A 25 4.77 1.78 -11.07
N ILE A 26 3.65 2.24 -11.60
CA ILE A 26 2.82 1.54 -12.57
C ILE A 26 2.55 2.47 -13.73
N ASN A 27 2.69 1.98 -14.96
CA ASN A 27 2.31 2.74 -16.14
C ASN A 27 0.77 2.92 -16.17
N ALA A 28 0.32 4.16 -16.02
CA ALA A 28 -1.08 4.54 -15.98
C ALA A 28 -1.80 4.37 -17.33
N ALA A 29 -1.09 4.37 -18.46
CA ALA A 29 -1.69 4.10 -19.76
C ALA A 29 -2.18 2.64 -19.89
N GLN A 30 -1.67 1.73 -19.06
CA GLN A 30 -2.15 0.34 -18.98
C GLN A 30 -3.34 0.17 -18.02
N MET A 31 -3.66 1.18 -17.20
CA MET A 31 -4.68 1.09 -16.17
C MET A 31 -6.07 1.42 -16.72
N GLN A 32 -7.03 0.53 -16.50
CA GLN A 32 -8.44 0.79 -16.79
C GLN A 32 -9.13 1.54 -15.63
N SER A 33 -8.93 1.07 -14.40
CA SER A 33 -9.54 1.65 -13.21
C SER A 33 -8.73 1.36 -11.95
N ILE A 34 -8.97 2.19 -10.94
CA ILE A 34 -8.50 1.99 -9.57
C ILE A 34 -9.70 1.96 -8.63
N ASP A 35 -9.72 0.98 -7.74
CA ASP A 35 -10.72 0.81 -6.69
C ASP A 35 -10.03 0.88 -5.33
N ILE A 36 -10.59 1.66 -4.41
CA ILE A 36 -10.04 1.91 -3.07
C ILE A 36 -11.14 1.58 -2.06
N SER A 37 -10.88 0.62 -1.18
CA SER A 37 -11.91 0.02 -0.31
C SER A 37 -12.36 0.89 0.87
N ASP A 38 -11.73 2.03 1.12
CA ASP A 38 -11.97 2.86 2.31
C ASP A 38 -11.87 4.36 1.98
N ARG A 39 -12.04 5.22 2.98
CA ARG A 39 -12.04 6.69 2.85
C ARG A 39 -10.70 7.24 2.43
N PHE A 40 -10.76 8.22 1.54
CA PHE A 40 -9.60 8.90 1.02
C PHE A 40 -9.93 10.35 0.66
N THR A 41 -8.91 11.19 0.69
CA THR A 41 -8.99 12.56 0.19
C THR A 41 -8.26 12.63 -1.15
N ARG A 42 -8.88 13.26 -2.15
CA ARG A 42 -8.29 13.48 -3.48
C ARG A 42 -8.03 14.96 -3.70
N THR A 43 -6.85 15.29 -4.21
CA THR A 43 -6.41 16.63 -4.59
C THR A 43 -5.98 16.61 -6.06
N LEU A 44 -6.40 17.61 -6.84
CA LEU A 44 -5.92 17.78 -8.22
C LEU A 44 -4.52 18.40 -8.18
N THR A 45 -3.64 17.92 -9.06
CA THR A 45 -2.30 18.46 -9.27
C THR A 45 -2.19 19.02 -10.69
N GLU A 46 -1.09 19.68 -11.02
CA GLU A 46 -0.89 20.26 -12.36
C GLU A 46 -0.91 19.20 -13.47
N THR A 47 -0.41 17.99 -13.18
CA THR A 47 -0.23 16.89 -14.14
C THR A 47 -1.19 15.72 -13.93
N GLY A 48 -2.06 15.79 -12.91
CA GLY A 48 -3.00 14.71 -12.63
C GLY A 48 -3.71 14.88 -11.29
N TRP A 49 -3.51 13.92 -10.40
CA TRP A 49 -4.13 13.94 -9.08
C TRP A 49 -3.32 13.18 -8.05
N ARG A 50 -3.51 13.54 -6.79
CA ARG A 50 -2.95 12.87 -5.62
C ARG A 50 -4.09 12.44 -4.71
N ILE A 51 -4.03 11.21 -4.22
CA ILE A 51 -4.93 10.65 -3.23
C ILE A 51 -4.12 10.38 -1.97
N LYS A 52 -4.61 10.86 -0.84
CA LYS A 52 -4.09 10.54 0.49
C LYS A 52 -5.08 9.65 1.22
N LEU A 53 -4.61 8.54 1.75
CA LEU A 53 -5.44 7.60 2.50
C LEU A 53 -5.66 8.08 3.93
N GLU A 54 -6.92 8.09 4.36
CA GLU A 54 -7.30 8.47 5.73
C GLU A 54 -7.23 7.29 6.70
N ALA A 55 -7.31 6.07 6.17
CA ALA A 55 -7.22 4.80 6.89
C ALA A 55 -6.51 3.76 6.03
N SER A 56 -6.20 2.59 6.61
CA SER A 56 -5.63 1.48 5.84
C SER A 56 -6.66 0.96 4.83
N ALA A 57 -6.30 0.89 3.56
CA ALA A 57 -7.20 0.53 2.48
C ALA A 57 -6.59 -0.53 1.56
N ARG A 58 -7.45 -1.42 1.04
CA ARG A 58 -7.08 -2.27 -0.09
C ARG A 58 -7.29 -1.48 -1.37
N VAL A 59 -6.24 -1.43 -2.17
CA VAL A 59 -6.22 -0.79 -3.48
C VAL A 59 -6.15 -1.87 -4.55
N THR A 60 -7.09 -1.83 -5.48
CA THR A 60 -7.15 -2.75 -6.62
C THR A 60 -6.99 -1.95 -7.90
N ILE A 61 -6.02 -2.33 -8.72
CA ILE A 61 -5.75 -1.72 -10.02
C ILE A 61 -6.09 -2.75 -11.09
N ASN A 62 -7.05 -2.39 -11.95
CA ASN A 62 -7.46 -3.19 -13.09
C ASN A 62 -6.73 -2.68 -14.34
N PHE A 63 -6.14 -3.59 -15.12
CA PHE A 63 -5.41 -3.24 -16.33
C PHE A 63 -6.30 -3.43 -17.57
N MET A 64 -6.17 -2.54 -18.56
CA MET A 64 -7.00 -2.55 -19.77
C MET A 64 -6.80 -3.82 -20.61
N THR A 65 -5.55 -4.28 -20.72
CA THR A 65 -5.15 -5.33 -21.67
C THR A 65 -4.93 -6.69 -21.02
N SER A 66 -5.16 -6.81 -19.71
CA SER A 66 -4.87 -8.02 -18.95
C SER A 66 -6.05 -8.45 -18.10
N MET A 67 -6.30 -9.76 -18.03
CA MET A 67 -7.19 -10.33 -17.01
C MET A 67 -6.57 -10.32 -15.60
N ARG A 68 -5.33 -9.83 -15.47
CA ARG A 68 -4.66 -9.66 -14.17
C ARG A 68 -5.12 -8.36 -13.52
N LYS A 69 -5.26 -8.41 -12.20
CA LYS A 69 -5.39 -7.23 -11.33
C LYS A 69 -4.17 -7.14 -10.42
N TYR A 70 -3.80 -5.92 -10.05
CA TYR A 70 -2.82 -5.69 -9.00
C TYR A 70 -3.54 -5.27 -7.73
N GLU A 71 -3.29 -6.00 -6.65
CA GLU A 71 -3.92 -5.74 -5.36
C GLU A 71 -2.86 -5.48 -4.30
N VAL A 72 -3.05 -4.40 -3.55
CA VAL A 72 -2.09 -3.95 -2.54
C VAL A 72 -2.83 -3.34 -1.36
N THR A 73 -2.37 -3.62 -0.15
CA THR A 73 -2.82 -2.90 1.04
C THR A 73 -1.90 -1.73 1.28
N LEU A 74 -2.48 -0.53 1.35
CA LEU A 74 -1.82 0.69 1.75
C LEU A 74 -2.32 1.12 3.13
N MET A 75 -1.50 1.83 3.87
CA MET A 75 -1.77 2.28 5.24
C MET A 75 -2.28 3.71 5.27
N GLN A 76 -2.71 4.14 6.46
CA GLN A 76 -2.98 5.55 6.71
C GLN A 76 -1.78 6.42 6.33
N ASP A 77 -2.07 7.59 5.77
CA ASP A 77 -1.10 8.56 5.25
C ASP A 77 -0.32 8.12 4.00
N ASP A 78 -0.45 6.89 3.52
CA ASP A 78 0.10 6.51 2.21
C ASP A 78 -0.55 7.31 1.08
N ILE A 79 0.19 7.48 0.00
CA ILE A 79 -0.17 8.34 -1.12
C ILE A 79 -0.29 7.51 -2.40
N ILE A 80 -1.33 7.77 -3.17
CA ILE A 80 -1.47 7.29 -4.55
C ILE A 80 -1.47 8.53 -5.44
N GLU A 81 -0.53 8.62 -6.36
CA GLU A 81 -0.38 9.79 -7.21
C GLU A 81 -0.40 9.38 -8.67
N ARG A 82 -1.17 10.10 -9.48
CA ARG A 82 -1.09 10.03 -10.92
C ARG A 82 -0.40 11.29 -11.42
N ASP A 83 0.75 11.09 -12.04
CA ASP A 83 1.56 12.12 -12.67
C ASP A 83 1.71 11.75 -14.16
N GLY A 84 0.87 12.37 -15.00
CA GLY A 84 0.81 12.04 -16.43
C GLY A 84 0.49 10.57 -16.71
N ASP A 85 1.47 9.86 -17.25
CA ASP A 85 1.43 8.44 -17.63
C ASP A 85 1.90 7.48 -16.53
N ASP A 86 2.31 7.99 -15.36
CA ASP A 86 2.73 7.17 -14.24
C ASP A 86 1.72 7.24 -13.09
N LEU A 87 1.51 6.08 -12.47
CA LEU A 87 0.81 5.92 -11.20
C LEU A 87 1.82 5.48 -10.15
N LEU A 88 2.03 6.33 -9.15
CA LEU A 88 2.91 6.09 -8.03
C LEU A 88 2.08 5.66 -6.82
N LEU A 89 2.44 4.53 -6.22
CA LEU A 89 1.98 4.16 -4.88
C LEU A 89 3.14 4.38 -3.92
N ILE A 90 3.05 5.45 -3.13
CA ILE A 90 4.07 5.92 -2.20
C ILE A 90 3.68 5.45 -0.80
N ARG A 91 4.55 4.65 -0.20
CA ARG A 91 4.38 4.12 1.15
C ARG A 91 5.26 4.89 2.13
N ASN A 92 4.61 5.41 3.16
CA ASN A 92 5.27 6.21 4.19
C ASN A 92 5.79 5.35 5.35
N GLN A 93 5.37 4.10 5.44
CA GLN A 93 5.92 3.12 6.39
C GLN A 93 6.98 2.23 5.71
N PRO A 94 7.93 1.66 6.48
CA PRO A 94 8.88 0.69 5.94
C PRO A 94 8.15 -0.58 5.46
N ALA A 95 8.74 -1.27 4.47
CA ALA A 95 8.12 -2.44 3.84
C ALA A 95 7.72 -3.56 4.82
N ASP A 96 8.41 -3.70 5.96
CA ASP A 96 8.09 -4.67 7.01
C ASP A 96 6.75 -4.42 7.70
N ALA A 97 6.31 -3.16 7.82
CA ALA A 97 5.01 -2.83 8.41
C ALA A 97 3.84 -3.48 7.64
N TYR A 98 4.00 -3.62 6.32
CA TYR A 98 2.97 -4.21 5.44
C TYR A 98 3.00 -5.74 5.41
N ARG A 99 3.99 -6.42 6.02
CA ARG A 99 4.06 -7.88 6.04
C ARG A 99 2.96 -8.50 6.91
N GLY A 100 2.64 -7.90 8.05
CA GLY A 100 1.59 -8.42 8.95
C GLY A 100 0.17 -8.33 8.39
N GLN A 101 -0.04 -7.47 7.39
CA GLN A 101 -1.36 -7.22 6.78
C GLN A 101 -1.68 -8.21 5.65
N ARG A 102 -0.69 -8.98 5.15
CA ARG A 102 -0.90 -10.01 4.12
C ARG A 102 -1.70 -11.23 4.61
N ASN A 103 -2.01 -11.32 5.91
CA ASN A 103 -2.48 -12.55 6.55
C ASN A 103 -3.97 -12.60 6.93
N VAL A 104 -4.81 -11.65 6.53
CA VAL A 104 -6.26 -11.69 6.86
C VAL A 104 -7.08 -12.66 6.00
N SER A 105 -6.44 -13.37 5.06
CA SER A 105 -7.05 -14.47 4.28
C SER A 105 -6.32 -15.80 4.46
N ALA A 106 -5.65 -16.03 5.60
CA ALA A 106 -5.22 -17.37 5.98
C ALA A 106 -6.37 -18.05 6.74
N SER A 107 -7.26 -18.72 6.01
CA SER A 107 -8.19 -19.68 6.59
C SER A 107 -7.40 -20.64 7.52
N PRO A 108 -7.80 -20.84 8.78
CA PRO A 108 -7.17 -21.82 9.65
C PRO A 108 -7.66 -23.22 9.25
N LEU A 109 -7.23 -23.71 8.09
CA LEU A 109 -7.37 -25.13 7.78
C LEU A 109 -6.27 -25.90 8.53
N ALA A 110 -6.73 -26.68 9.51
CA ALA A 110 -6.07 -27.81 10.15
C ALA A 110 -5.00 -27.52 11.22
N ARG A 111 -5.47 -27.25 12.45
CA ARG A 111 -4.94 -27.92 13.65
C ARG A 111 -6.07 -28.69 14.33
N ASN A 112 -6.50 -29.77 13.70
CA ASN A 112 -7.23 -30.82 14.40
C ASN A 112 -6.17 -31.79 14.93
N THR A 113 -5.55 -31.44 16.06
CA THR A 113 -4.69 -32.35 16.80
C THR A 113 -5.63 -33.38 17.43
N ASP A 114 -5.76 -34.53 16.77
CA ASP A 114 -6.43 -35.70 17.32
C ASP A 114 -5.73 -36.06 18.65
N ARG A 115 -6.37 -35.69 19.76
CA ARG A 115 -5.92 -36.00 21.11
C ARG A 115 -6.72 -37.20 21.58
N THR A 116 -6.48 -38.37 21.00
CA THR A 116 -6.76 -39.64 21.68
C THR A 116 -5.69 -39.87 22.75
N GLN A 117 -5.85 -39.19 23.90
CA GLN A 117 -5.20 -39.62 25.13
C GLN A 117 -6.08 -40.71 25.75
N THR A 118 -5.72 -41.96 25.47
CA THR A 118 -6.14 -43.09 26.29
C THR A 118 -5.31 -43.06 27.57
N SER A 119 -5.93 -42.62 28.66
CA SER A 119 -5.38 -42.77 30.00
C SER A 119 -6.49 -43.34 30.90
N GLY A 120 -6.46 -44.65 31.12
CA GLY A 120 -6.97 -45.21 32.38
C GLY A 120 -6.05 -44.75 33.53
N PRO A 121 -6.53 -44.68 34.78
CA PRO A 121 -6.62 -45.90 35.59
C PRO A 121 -7.75 -45.99 36.63
N SER A 122 -8.07 -47.24 36.97
CA SER A 122 -8.37 -47.82 38.29
C SER A 122 -9.12 -47.00 39.35
N GLU A 123 -10.38 -47.35 39.61
CA GLU A 123 -11.07 -47.03 40.87
C GLU A 123 -11.01 -48.24 41.82
N ASP A 124 -10.25 -48.06 42.90
CA ASP A 124 -10.18 -48.89 44.10
C ASP A 124 -11.42 -48.57 44.96
N GLY A 125 -12.31 -49.56 45.13
CA GLY A 125 -13.56 -49.41 45.86
C GLY A 125 -13.41 -49.84 47.32
N THR A 126 -13.38 -48.87 48.22
CA THR A 126 -13.64 -49.07 49.66
C THR A 126 -14.92 -48.34 50.06
N ALA A 127 -15.98 -49.10 50.36
CA ALA A 127 -16.97 -48.87 51.41
C ALA A 127 -17.87 -50.12 51.54
#